data_AF-A0A4P6AF10-F1
#
_entry.id   AF-A0A4P6AF10-F1
#
_cell.length_a   1.000
_cell.length_b   1.000
_cell.length_c   1.000
_cell.angle_alpha   90.00
_cell.angle_beta   90.00
_cell.angle_gamma   90.00
#
_symmetry.space_group_name_H-M   'P 1'
#
loop_
_entity.id
_entity.type
_entity.pdbx_description
1 polymer ?
#
loop_
_entity_poly.entity_id
_entity_poly.type
_entity_poly.pdbx_seq_one_letter_code
_entity_poly.pdbx_strand_id
1 'polypeptide(L)'
;MKKALVVLIFIAITLAGWFIYLSYEANTRDEQAAEVPLITVMEILHASDLQQGVKLAVEQNNESAINEWVEQALQVAQAANLSAQDIRYLQSKAAKEYLIFNAKRQLYNDAFEARYYALEEVESLKAQYPEAKDLFARTDALIKKRDAIIEQIAVALSGSETPDSAALEAARQQWLSQAQRSQTD
;
A
#
# COMPACT_ATOMS: atom_id res chain seq x y z
N MET A 1 -9.01 75.04 -7.41
CA MET A 1 -9.65 74.06 -6.49
C MET A 1 -10.58 73.07 -7.18
N LYS A 2 -11.52 73.48 -8.05
CA LYS A 2 -12.47 72.55 -8.71
C LYS A 2 -11.82 71.46 -9.60
N LYS A 3 -10.76 71.78 -10.35
CA LYS A 3 -10.08 70.81 -11.24
C LYS A 3 -9.29 69.73 -10.48
N ALA A 4 -8.67 70.09 -9.34
CA ALA A 4 -7.93 69.14 -8.51
C ALA A 4 -8.87 68.13 -7.80
N LEU A 5 -10.06 68.58 -7.41
CA LEU A 5 -11.10 67.72 -6.84
C LEU A 5 -11.58 66.67 -7.84
N VAL A 6 -11.80 67.05 -9.09
CA VAL A 6 -12.23 66.13 -10.16
C VAL A 6 -11.16 65.06 -10.44
N VAL A 7 -9.89 65.44 -10.43
CA VAL A 7 -8.77 64.49 -10.61
C VAL A 7 -8.69 63.51 -9.45
N LEU A 8 -8.87 63.96 -8.21
CA LEU A 8 -8.88 63.08 -7.02
C LEU A 8 -10.05 62.09 -7.04
N ILE A 9 -11.24 62.54 -7.47
CA ILE A 9 -12.41 61.66 -7.63
C ILE A 9 -12.14 60.59 -8.69
N PHE A 10 -11.54 60.96 -9.82
CA PHE A 10 -11.19 60.00 -10.86
C PHE A 10 -10.19 58.94 -10.37
N ILE A 11 -9.17 59.37 -9.61
CA ILE A 11 -8.18 58.45 -9.01
C ILE A 11 -8.85 57.52 -7.99
N ALA A 12 -9.79 58.02 -7.18
CA ALA A 12 -10.50 57.20 -6.21
C ALA A 12 -11.37 56.12 -6.90
N ILE A 13 -12.02 56.46 -8.01
CA ILE A 13 -12.86 55.52 -8.78
C ILE A 13 -12.00 54.44 -9.46
N THR A 14 -10.85 54.81 -10.04
CA THR A 14 -9.96 53.82 -10.67
C THR A 14 -9.35 52.88 -9.65
N LEU A 15 -8.96 53.39 -8.47
CA LEU A 15 -8.48 52.55 -7.37
C LEU A 15 -9.58 51.62 -6.86
N ALA A 16 -10.81 52.11 -6.66
CA ALA A 16 -11.93 51.27 -6.24
C ALA A 16 -12.25 50.17 -7.26
N GLY A 17 -12.24 50.50 -8.56
CA GLY A 17 -12.42 49.51 -9.63
C GLY A 17 -11.32 48.45 -9.66
N TRP A 18 -10.07 48.85 -9.43
CA TRP A 18 -8.93 47.94 -9.32
C TRP A 18 -9.04 46.99 -8.12
N PHE A 19 -9.46 47.51 -6.96
CA PHE A 19 -9.70 46.68 -5.77
C PHE A 19 -10.87 45.71 -5.93
N ILE A 20 -11.95 46.13 -6.59
CA ILE A 20 -13.08 45.23 -6.91
C ILE A 20 -12.63 44.11 -7.85
N TYR A 21 -11.84 44.43 -8.88
CA TYR A 21 -11.28 43.44 -9.80
C TYR A 21 -10.37 42.43 -9.08
N LEU A 22 -9.44 42.92 -8.25
CA LEU A 22 -8.56 42.06 -7.44
C LEU A 22 -9.36 41.17 -6.46
N SER A 23 -10.42 41.70 -5.85
CA SER A 23 -11.27 40.93 -4.93
C SER A 23 -12.06 39.84 -5.66
N TYR A 24 -12.52 40.10 -6.88
CA TYR A 24 -13.21 39.11 -7.71
C TYR A 24 -12.25 38.01 -8.18
N GLU A 25 -11.04 38.37 -8.61
CA GLU A 25 -10.01 37.42 -9.02
C GLU A 25 -9.50 36.57 -7.84
N ALA A 26 -9.40 37.14 -6.64
CA ALA A 26 -9.06 36.40 -5.43
C ALA A 26 -10.17 35.39 -5.05
N ASN A 27 -11.44 35.82 -5.05
CA ASN A 27 -12.56 34.94 -4.70
C ASN A 27 -12.72 33.77 -5.69
N THR A 28 -12.54 34.03 -6.98
CA THR A 28 -12.58 32.99 -8.03
C THR A 28 -11.39 32.02 -7.93
N ARG A 29 -10.22 32.48 -7.51
CA ARG A 29 -9.08 31.59 -7.22
C ARG A 29 -9.29 30.73 -5.97
N ASP A 30 -9.89 31.27 -4.91
CA ASP A 30 -10.20 30.49 -3.70
C ASP A 30 -11.30 29.45 -3.96
N GLU A 31 -12.30 29.76 -4.78
CA GLU A 31 -13.30 28.78 -5.25
C GLU A 31 -12.64 27.67 -6.10
N GLN A 32 -11.71 28.00 -6.99
CA GLN A 32 -10.98 27.01 -7.79
C GLN A 32 -9.98 26.18 -6.95
N ALA A 33 -9.39 26.77 -5.92
CA ALA A 33 -8.53 26.05 -4.98
C ALA A 33 -9.34 25.07 -4.10
N ALA A 34 -10.61 25.38 -3.84
CA ALA A 34 -11.54 24.48 -3.16
C ALA A 34 -11.99 23.28 -4.01
N GLU A 35 -11.76 23.31 -5.33
CA GLU A 35 -12.09 22.21 -6.26
C GLU A 35 -10.97 21.18 -6.43
N VAL A 36 -9.80 21.37 -5.80
CA VAL A 36 -8.72 20.37 -5.83
C VAL A 36 -9.04 19.26 -4.81
N PRO A 37 -9.22 18.00 -5.25
CA PRO A 37 -9.55 16.92 -4.34
C PRO A 37 -8.41 16.69 -3.34
N LEU A 38 -8.77 16.51 -2.06
CA LEU A 38 -7.80 16.34 -0.97
C LEU A 38 -7.00 15.04 -1.07
N ILE A 39 -7.51 14.06 -1.81
CA ILE A 39 -6.91 12.74 -1.99
C ILE A 39 -7.06 12.27 -3.44
N THR A 40 -6.12 11.45 -3.87
CA THR A 40 -6.09 10.81 -5.18
C THR A 40 -6.74 9.42 -5.13
N VAL A 41 -7.11 8.91 -6.30
CA VAL A 41 -7.65 7.55 -6.43
C VAL A 41 -6.66 6.48 -5.94
N MET A 42 -5.37 6.70 -6.14
CA MET A 42 -4.34 5.77 -5.68
C MET A 42 -4.17 5.80 -4.17
N GLU A 43 -4.36 6.94 -3.50
CA GLU A 43 -4.37 7.01 -2.04
C GLU A 43 -5.54 6.22 -1.45
N ILE A 44 -6.71 6.27 -2.09
CA ILE A 44 -7.87 5.44 -1.69
C ILE A 44 -7.55 3.95 -1.86
N LEU A 45 -7.02 3.54 -3.02
CA LEU A 45 -6.68 2.14 -3.31
C LEU A 45 -5.56 1.58 -2.41
N HIS A 46 -4.76 2.45 -1.80
CA HIS A 46 -3.71 2.09 -0.85
C HIS A 46 -4.10 2.31 0.62
N ALA A 47 -5.34 2.74 0.90
CA ALA A 47 -5.81 2.90 2.27
C ALA A 47 -5.68 1.58 3.04
N SER A 48 -5.06 1.62 4.22
CA SER A 48 -4.75 0.43 5.01
C SER A 48 -5.96 -0.47 5.24
N ASP A 49 -7.10 0.14 5.59
CA ASP A 49 -8.31 -0.57 5.97
C ASP A 49 -8.93 -1.25 4.75
N LEU A 50 -8.92 -0.56 3.60
CA LEU A 50 -9.36 -1.14 2.33
C LEU A 50 -8.47 -2.33 1.95
N GLN A 51 -7.15 -2.18 2.02
CA GLN A 51 -6.22 -3.26 1.69
C GLN A 51 -6.40 -4.47 2.61
N GLN A 52 -6.50 -4.25 3.92
CA GLN A 52 -6.73 -5.32 4.89
C GLN A 52 -8.08 -6.01 4.69
N GLY A 53 -9.13 -5.23 4.45
CA GLY A 53 -10.47 -5.71 4.19
C GLY A 53 -10.56 -6.58 2.93
N VAL A 54 -9.99 -6.09 1.82
CA VAL A 54 -9.92 -6.87 0.59
C VAL A 54 -9.03 -8.09 0.76
N LYS A 55 -7.90 -7.99 1.48
CA LYS A 55 -7.04 -9.14 1.78
C LYS A 55 -7.82 -10.26 2.46
N LEU A 56 -8.57 -9.94 3.52
CA LEU A 56 -9.41 -10.89 4.23
C LEU A 56 -10.49 -11.49 3.33
N ALA A 57 -11.14 -10.66 2.50
CA ALA A 57 -12.18 -11.11 1.59
C ALA A 57 -11.63 -12.07 0.51
N VAL A 58 -10.43 -11.79 -0.02
CA VAL A 58 -9.73 -12.66 -0.98
C VAL A 58 -9.35 -13.98 -0.33
N GLU A 59 -8.80 -13.95 0.89
CA GLU A 59 -8.45 -15.15 1.65
C GLU A 59 -9.67 -16.06 1.86
N GLN A 60 -10.82 -15.47 2.16
CA GLN A 60 -12.09 -16.18 2.38
C GLN A 60 -12.84 -16.54 1.09
N ASN A 61 -12.30 -16.20 -0.09
CA ASN A 61 -12.99 -16.32 -1.38
C ASN A 61 -14.38 -15.65 -1.39
N ASN A 62 -14.51 -14.54 -0.68
CA ASN A 62 -15.77 -13.82 -0.49
C ASN A 62 -15.86 -12.63 -1.47
N GLU A 63 -16.35 -12.92 -2.67
CA GLU A 63 -16.52 -11.93 -3.74
C GLU A 63 -17.50 -10.80 -3.36
N SER A 64 -18.51 -11.09 -2.52
CA SER A 64 -19.45 -10.07 -2.03
C SER A 64 -18.73 -9.05 -1.16
N ALA A 65 -17.91 -9.51 -0.21
CA ALA A 65 -17.13 -8.63 0.64
C ALA A 65 -16.14 -7.78 -0.16
N ILE A 66 -15.54 -8.31 -1.23
CA ILE A 66 -14.69 -7.51 -2.13
C ILE A 66 -15.51 -6.37 -2.76
N ASN A 67 -16.73 -6.63 -3.22
CA ASN A 67 -17.59 -5.59 -3.78
C ASN A 67 -18.00 -4.54 -2.74
N GLU A 68 -18.28 -4.95 -1.51
CA GLU A 68 -18.59 -4.03 -0.41
C GLU A 68 -17.43 -3.08 -0.12
N TRP A 69 -16.20 -3.59 -0.11
CA TRP A 69 -15.00 -2.76 0.05
C TRP A 69 -14.76 -1.80 -1.12
N VAL A 70 -15.02 -2.23 -2.36
CA VAL A 70 -14.96 -1.34 -3.53
C VAL A 70 -16.03 -0.25 -3.45
N GLU A 71 -17.23 -0.57 -2.99
CA GLU A 71 -18.31 0.42 -2.79
C GLU A 71 -17.93 1.44 -1.71
N GLN A 72 -17.30 1.02 -0.62
CA GLN A 72 -16.78 1.96 0.39
C GLN A 72 -15.69 2.88 -0.19
N ALA A 73 -14.78 2.35 -1.01
CA ALA A 73 -13.78 3.16 -1.72
C ALA A 73 -14.44 4.20 -2.65
N LEU A 74 -15.54 3.83 -3.32
CA LEU A 74 -16.33 4.74 -4.14
C LEU A 74 -17.00 5.84 -3.32
N GLN A 75 -17.56 5.52 -2.16
CA GLN A 75 -18.17 6.51 -1.25
C GLN A 75 -17.12 7.52 -0.76
N VAL A 76 -15.94 7.05 -0.37
CA VAL A 76 -14.82 7.92 0.00
C VAL A 76 -14.42 8.82 -1.17
N ALA A 77 -14.35 8.26 -2.39
CA ALA A 77 -13.99 9.03 -3.56
C ALA A 77 -15.00 10.13 -3.91
N GLN A 78 -16.29 9.83 -3.78
CA GLN A 78 -17.37 10.81 -3.97
C GLN A 78 -17.32 11.90 -2.89
N ALA A 79 -17.12 11.52 -1.63
CA ALA A 79 -17.00 12.48 -0.52
C ALA A 79 -15.78 13.40 -0.66
N ALA A 80 -14.71 12.90 -1.27
CA ALA A 80 -13.50 13.67 -1.57
C ALA A 80 -13.57 14.47 -2.89
N ASN A 81 -14.73 14.49 -3.57
CA ASN A 81 -14.95 15.18 -4.84
C ASN A 81 -13.94 14.80 -5.94
N LEU A 82 -13.57 13.51 -6.00
CA LEU A 82 -12.73 13.02 -7.09
C LEU A 82 -13.40 13.20 -8.46
N SER A 83 -12.56 13.31 -9.50
CA SER A 83 -13.04 13.54 -10.85
C SER A 83 -13.93 12.39 -11.32
N ALA A 84 -14.86 12.69 -12.25
CA ALA A 84 -15.69 11.65 -12.84
C ALA A 84 -14.86 10.54 -13.55
N GLN A 85 -13.64 10.85 -13.98
CA GLN A 85 -12.72 9.85 -14.53
C GLN A 85 -12.22 8.88 -13.46
N ASP A 86 -11.85 9.38 -12.29
CA ASP A 86 -11.38 8.57 -11.16
C ASP A 86 -12.50 7.70 -10.59
N ILE A 87 -13.71 8.26 -10.46
CA ILE A 87 -14.89 7.50 -10.06
C ILE A 87 -15.17 6.36 -11.05
N ARG A 88 -15.12 6.62 -12.36
CA ARG A 88 -15.27 5.57 -13.39
C ARG A 88 -14.17 4.52 -13.30
N TYR A 89 -12.95 4.90 -12.96
CA TYR A 89 -11.86 3.94 -12.76
C TYR A 89 -12.12 3.05 -11.54
N LEU A 90 -12.53 3.61 -10.40
CA LEU A 90 -12.88 2.81 -9.21
C LEU A 90 -14.05 1.85 -9.45
N GLN A 91 -15.01 2.22 -10.30
CA GLN A 91 -16.10 1.34 -10.74
C GLN A 91 -15.67 0.27 -11.74
N SER A 92 -14.46 0.37 -12.29
CA SER A 92 -14.00 -0.52 -13.33
C SER A 92 -13.56 -1.87 -12.78
N LYS A 93 -13.65 -2.89 -13.62
CA LYS A 93 -13.04 -4.21 -13.36
C LYS A 93 -11.55 -4.10 -13.04
N ALA A 94 -10.84 -3.17 -13.67
CA ALA A 94 -9.40 -3.00 -13.49
C ALA A 94 -9.03 -2.55 -12.07
N ALA A 95 -9.80 -1.65 -11.45
CA ALA A 95 -9.55 -1.24 -10.05
C ALA A 95 -9.78 -2.41 -9.08
N LYS A 96 -10.83 -3.20 -9.31
CA LYS A 96 -11.09 -4.41 -8.52
C LYS A 96 -9.99 -5.46 -8.70
N GLU A 97 -9.58 -5.73 -9.93
CA GLU A 97 -8.47 -6.66 -10.23
C GLU A 97 -7.16 -6.19 -9.61
N TYR A 98 -6.90 -4.88 -9.61
CA TYR A 98 -5.75 -4.29 -8.93
C TYR A 98 -5.78 -4.54 -7.41
N LEU A 99 -6.91 -4.35 -6.75
CA LEU A 99 -7.05 -4.62 -5.32
C LEU A 99 -6.84 -6.12 -5.01
N ILE A 100 -7.44 -7.01 -5.80
CA ILE A 100 -7.27 -8.47 -5.66
C ILE A 100 -5.81 -8.86 -5.88
N PHE A 101 -5.16 -8.32 -6.89
CA PHE A 101 -3.76 -8.58 -7.19
C PHE A 101 -2.85 -8.21 -6.02
N ASN A 102 -3.03 -7.01 -5.45
CA ASN A 102 -2.23 -6.58 -4.29
C ASN A 102 -2.54 -7.42 -3.04
N ALA A 103 -3.81 -7.73 -2.78
CA ALA A 103 -4.22 -8.60 -1.68
C ALA A 103 -3.55 -9.98 -1.77
N LYS A 104 -3.53 -10.61 -2.94
CA LYS A 104 -2.86 -11.92 -3.14
C LYS A 104 -1.34 -11.84 -2.93
N ARG A 105 -0.71 -10.74 -3.31
CA ARG A 105 0.72 -10.53 -3.03
C ARG A 105 1.00 -10.36 -1.54
N GLN A 106 0.11 -9.69 -0.80
CA GLN A 106 0.20 -9.61 0.65
C GLN A 106 0.04 -10.99 1.29
N LEU A 107 -0.97 -11.77 0.87
CA LEU A 107 -1.16 -13.14 1.33
C LEU A 107 0.04 -14.04 1.02
N TYR A 108 0.68 -13.88 -0.14
CA TYR A 108 1.93 -14.58 -0.44
C TYR A 108 3.03 -14.25 0.57
N ASN A 109 3.23 -12.97 0.91
CA ASN A 109 4.24 -12.57 1.88
C ASN A 109 3.94 -13.15 3.27
N ASP A 110 2.69 -13.04 3.73
CA ASP A 110 2.25 -13.60 5.03
C ASP A 110 2.50 -15.11 5.08
N ALA A 111 2.12 -15.83 4.01
CA ALA A 111 2.30 -17.28 3.91
C ALA A 111 3.78 -17.67 3.80
N PHE A 112 4.57 -16.92 3.03
CA PHE A 112 6.01 -17.14 2.92
C PHE A 112 6.69 -16.95 4.28
N GLU A 113 6.36 -15.88 5.00
CA GLU A 113 6.91 -15.60 6.32
C GLU A 113 6.58 -16.71 7.32
N ALA A 114 5.31 -17.13 7.37
CA ALA A 114 4.88 -18.24 8.22
C ALA A 114 5.69 -19.52 7.93
N ARG A 115 5.84 -19.90 6.65
CA ARG A 115 6.61 -21.08 6.25
C ARG A 115 8.11 -20.94 6.47
N TYR A 116 8.64 -19.73 6.30
CA TYR A 116 10.04 -19.44 6.54
C TYR A 116 10.42 -19.77 7.98
N TYR A 117 9.61 -19.34 8.94
CA TYR A 117 9.80 -19.60 10.37
C TYR A 117 9.32 -20.98 10.82
N ALA A 118 8.45 -21.66 10.07
CA ALA A 118 8.10 -23.05 10.33
C ALA A 118 9.12 -24.06 9.76
N LEU A 119 10.17 -23.58 9.07
CA LEU A 119 11.13 -24.41 8.33
C LEU A 119 10.48 -25.28 7.23
N GLU A 120 9.38 -24.79 6.66
CA GLU A 120 8.62 -25.50 5.64
C GLU A 120 9.08 -25.15 4.22
N GLU A 121 8.69 -25.98 3.26
CA GLU A 121 8.88 -25.74 1.83
C GLU A 121 7.90 -24.68 1.31
N VAL A 122 8.36 -23.86 0.36
CA VAL A 122 7.60 -22.71 -0.17
C VAL A 122 7.14 -22.90 -1.61
N GLU A 123 7.51 -24.00 -2.28
CA GLU A 123 7.26 -24.18 -3.72
C GLU A 123 5.76 -24.13 -4.06
N SER A 124 4.91 -24.73 -3.21
CA SER A 124 3.45 -24.69 -3.42
C SER A 124 2.84 -23.29 -3.29
N LEU A 125 3.50 -22.35 -2.61
CA LEU A 125 3.04 -20.95 -2.55
C LEU A 125 3.12 -20.27 -3.92
N LYS A 126 4.07 -20.67 -4.78
CA LYS A 126 4.24 -20.09 -6.12
C LYS A 126 3.06 -20.43 -7.03
N ALA A 127 2.50 -21.63 -6.87
CA ALA A 127 1.31 -22.06 -7.58
C ALA A 127 0.04 -21.42 -7.01
N GLN A 128 -0.01 -21.20 -5.70
CA GLN A 128 -1.15 -20.58 -5.02
C GLN A 128 -1.27 -19.08 -5.29
N TYR A 129 -0.13 -18.38 -5.43
CA TYR A 129 -0.06 -16.93 -5.60
C TYR A 129 0.82 -16.54 -6.80
N PRO A 130 0.41 -16.84 -8.05
CA PRO A 130 1.15 -16.46 -9.24
C PRO A 130 1.32 -14.93 -9.39
N GLU A 131 0.49 -14.13 -8.73
CA GLU A 131 0.56 -12.67 -8.69
C GLU A 131 1.85 -12.14 -8.04
N ALA A 132 2.56 -12.97 -7.27
CA ALA A 132 3.82 -12.64 -6.61
C ALA A 132 5.07 -13.14 -7.36
N LYS A 133 4.95 -13.48 -8.67
CA LYS A 133 6.02 -14.13 -9.45
C LYS A 133 7.39 -13.42 -9.41
N ASP A 134 7.40 -12.09 -9.40
CA ASP A 134 8.61 -11.28 -9.27
C ASP A 134 9.35 -11.49 -7.94
N LEU A 135 8.66 -11.96 -6.89
CA LEU A 135 9.25 -12.24 -5.59
C LEU A 135 9.86 -13.64 -5.49
N PHE A 136 9.52 -14.57 -6.39
CA PHE A 136 9.86 -15.99 -6.27
C PHE A 136 11.38 -16.25 -6.17
N ALA A 137 12.17 -15.61 -7.04
CA ALA A 137 13.63 -15.76 -7.02
C ALA A 137 14.25 -15.25 -5.71
N ARG A 138 13.67 -14.17 -5.15
CA ARG A 138 14.12 -13.62 -3.87
C ARG A 138 13.78 -14.56 -2.72
N THR A 139 12.58 -15.12 -2.70
CA THR A 139 12.16 -16.08 -1.67
C THR A 139 12.97 -17.37 -1.72
N ASP A 140 13.33 -17.86 -2.91
CA ASP A 140 14.19 -19.03 -3.07
C ASP A 140 15.59 -18.78 -2.49
N ALA A 141 16.14 -17.59 -2.75
CA ALA A 141 17.43 -17.19 -2.19
C ALA A 141 17.39 -17.10 -0.65
N LEU A 142 16.27 -16.63 -0.07
CA LEU A 142 16.08 -16.58 1.38
C LEU A 142 16.02 -17.97 2.02
N ILE A 143 15.31 -18.91 1.40
CA ILE A 143 15.25 -20.31 1.87
C ILE A 143 16.62 -20.97 1.80
N LYS A 144 17.32 -20.84 0.67
CA LYS A 144 18.68 -21.36 0.53
C LYS A 144 19.63 -20.79 1.59
N LYS A 145 19.52 -19.49 1.88
CA LYS A 145 20.34 -18.83 2.89
C LYS A 145 20.01 -19.34 4.31
N ARG A 146 18.72 -19.50 4.63
CA ARG A 146 18.26 -20.07 5.90
C ARG A 146 18.85 -21.47 6.10
N ASP A 147 18.69 -22.33 5.10
CA ASP A 147 19.11 -23.72 5.20
C ASP A 147 20.65 -23.83 5.32
N ALA A 148 21.40 -23.00 4.60
CA ALA A 148 22.86 -22.92 4.74
C ALA A 148 23.30 -22.44 6.13
N ILE A 149 22.57 -21.51 6.75
CA ILE A 149 22.87 -21.08 8.13
C ILE A 149 22.58 -22.21 9.12
N ILE A 150 21.47 -22.92 8.97
CA ILE A 150 21.15 -24.08 9.83
C ILE A 150 22.23 -25.15 9.70
N GLU A 151 22.71 -25.44 8.49
CA GLU A 151 23.82 -26.36 8.27
C GLU A 151 25.12 -25.89 8.95
N GLN A 152 25.44 -24.60 8.84
CA GLN A 152 26.62 -24.02 9.53
C GLN A 152 26.53 -24.13 11.05
N ILE A 153 25.33 -23.92 11.62
CA ILE A 153 25.10 -24.13 13.06
C ILE A 153 25.32 -25.61 13.40
N ALA A 154 24.83 -26.55 12.60
CA ALA A 154 25.00 -27.98 12.85
C ALA A 154 26.49 -28.42 12.79
N VAL A 155 27.26 -27.89 11.85
CA VAL A 155 28.72 -28.09 11.78
C VAL A 155 29.40 -27.56 13.04
N ALA A 156 29.03 -26.35 13.48
CA ALA A 156 29.59 -25.77 14.70
C ALA A 156 29.24 -26.56 15.97
N LEU A 157 28.02 -27.12 16.05
CA LEU A 157 27.56 -27.91 17.19
C LEU A 157 28.19 -29.31 17.24
N SER A 158 28.38 -29.96 16.08
CA SER A 158 28.93 -31.32 16.00
C SER A 158 30.45 -31.37 15.97
N GLY A 159 31.11 -30.29 15.54
CA GLY A 159 32.55 -30.29 15.27
C GLY A 159 32.94 -31.12 14.04
N SER A 160 31.97 -31.49 13.19
CA SER A 160 32.15 -32.29 11.98
C SER A 160 31.64 -31.54 10.75
N GLU A 161 32.34 -31.66 9.61
CA GLU A 161 31.86 -31.16 8.31
C GLU A 161 30.64 -31.93 7.80
N THR A 162 30.37 -33.11 8.37
CA THR A 162 29.18 -33.91 8.10
C THR A 162 28.39 -34.10 9.41
N PRO A 163 27.52 -33.15 9.78
CA PRO A 163 26.71 -33.24 10.99
C PRO A 163 25.73 -34.40 10.88
N ASP A 164 25.50 -35.09 12.00
CA ASP A 164 24.45 -36.11 12.09
C ASP A 164 23.05 -35.48 12.22
N SER A 165 22.03 -36.33 12.21
CA SER A 165 20.64 -35.87 12.33
C SER A 165 20.34 -35.15 13.65
N ALA A 166 21.04 -35.53 14.73
CA ALA A 166 20.87 -34.89 16.04
C ALA A 166 21.43 -33.46 16.04
N ALA A 167 22.61 -33.25 15.45
CA ALA A 167 23.20 -31.92 15.29
C ALA A 167 22.35 -31.02 14.38
N LEU A 168 21.80 -31.57 13.30
CA LEU A 168 20.87 -30.82 12.42
C LEU A 168 19.60 -30.40 13.17
N GLU A 169 19.02 -31.28 13.97
CA GLU A 169 17.82 -30.94 14.74
C GLU A 169 18.11 -29.88 15.81
N ALA A 170 19.23 -30.01 16.53
CA ALA A 170 19.67 -28.99 17.48
C ALA A 170 19.90 -27.63 16.81
N ALA A 171 20.47 -27.62 15.60
CA ALA A 171 20.68 -26.40 14.83
C ALA A 171 19.37 -25.72 14.41
N ARG A 172 18.35 -26.50 14.00
CA ARG A 172 17.00 -25.97 13.71
C ARG A 172 16.38 -25.31 14.93
N GLN A 173 16.42 -25.98 16.09
CA GLN A 173 15.90 -25.42 17.34
C GLN A 173 16.62 -24.13 17.72
N GLN A 174 17.95 -24.10 17.57
CA GLN A 174 18.73 -22.89 17.83
C GLN A 174 18.35 -21.76 16.87
N TRP A 175 18.23 -22.01 15.58
CA TRP A 175 17.77 -21.03 14.59
C TRP A 175 16.39 -20.45 14.96
N LEU A 176 15.42 -21.33 15.27
CA LEU A 176 14.07 -20.91 15.67
C LEU A 176 14.08 -20.03 16.91
N SER A 177 14.89 -20.37 17.92
CA SER A 177 15.01 -19.57 19.14
C SER A 177 15.57 -18.16 18.88
N GLN A 178 16.50 -18.02 17.93
CA GLN A 178 17.08 -16.74 17.54
C GLN A 178 16.10 -15.91 16.69
N ALA A 179 15.41 -16.57 15.77
CA ALA A 179 14.38 -15.95 14.94
C ALA A 179 13.25 -15.37 15.79
N GLN A 180 12.77 -16.10 16.81
CA GLN A 180 11.74 -15.63 17.74
C GLN A 180 12.18 -14.38 18.52
N ARG A 181 13.42 -14.33 19.01
CA ARG A 181 13.95 -13.15 19.70
C ARG A 181 13.99 -11.93 18.79
N SER A 182 14.37 -12.12 17.53
CA SER A 182 14.48 -11.04 16.55
C SER A 182 13.11 -10.49 16.10
N GLN A 183 12.00 -11.20 16.37
CA GLN A 183 10.64 -10.73 16.09
C GLN A 183 10.03 -9.92 17.25
N THR A 184 10.58 -10.05 18.46
CA THR A 184 10.06 -9.38 19.67
C THR A 184 10.80 -8.09 20.03
N ASP A 185 11.94 -7.83 19.40
CA ASP A 185 12.76 -6.62 19.54
C ASP A 185 12.42 -5.59 18.44
#